data_AF-R6S002-F1
#
_entry.id   AF-R6S002-F1
#
_cell.length_a   1.000
_cell.length_b   1.000
_cell.length_c   1.000
_cell.angle_alpha   90.00
_cell.angle_beta   90.00
_cell.angle_gamma   90.00
#
_symmetry.space_group_name_H-M   'P 1'
#
loop_
_entity.id
_entity.type
_entity.pdbx_description
1 polymer ?
#
loop_
_entity_poly.entity_id
_entity_poly.type
_entity_poly.pdbx_seq_one_letter_code
_entity_poly.pdbx_strand_id
1 'polypeptide(L)'
;MKLKIAFLQLIPGVNIEDNIEKGIKACRKAKAEGADIALFPEMWSSGYVFPHNREWLEQNSVSLESEYVKMFSEIAVELDMAIAVTLLEKHEPKPRNTVCLFDRHGKPVYRYSKVHIIRQRKLCKNILMMTEHVDNFGFAGMIEKQNTCLT
;
A
#
# COMPACT_ATOMS: atom_id res chain seq x y z
N MET A 1 -19.10 -13.20 -14.00
CA MET A 1 -18.73 -11.80 -13.67
C MET A 1 -17.25 -11.62 -13.99
N LYS A 2 -16.83 -10.51 -14.62
CA LYS A 2 -15.42 -10.25 -14.97
C LYS A 2 -14.89 -9.12 -14.10
N LEU A 3 -13.94 -9.44 -13.21
CA LEU A 3 -13.27 -8.47 -12.34
C LEU A 3 -12.17 -7.74 -13.13
N LYS A 4 -12.12 -6.42 -13.03
CA LYS A 4 -11.08 -5.57 -13.64
C LYS A 4 -10.18 -4.97 -12.56
N ILE A 5 -8.89 -5.24 -12.66
CA ILE A 5 -7.88 -4.75 -11.72
C ILE A 5 -6.95 -3.78 -12.46
N ALA A 6 -6.79 -2.58 -11.93
CA ALA A 6 -5.85 -1.58 -12.42
C ALA A 6 -4.55 -1.64 -11.61
N PHE A 7 -3.46 -2.00 -12.27
CA PHE A 7 -2.11 -1.89 -11.71
C PHE A 7 -1.58 -0.48 -11.95
N LEU A 8 -1.47 0.30 -10.88
CA LEU A 8 -0.98 1.67 -10.99
C LEU A 8 0.54 1.65 -11.08
N GLN A 9 1.10 2.11 -12.20
CA GLN A 9 2.54 2.25 -12.39
C GLN A 9 2.92 3.73 -12.31
N LEU A 10 3.25 4.18 -11.10
CA LEU A 10 3.46 5.59 -10.77
C LEU A 10 4.84 5.81 -10.15
N ILE A 11 5.37 7.02 -10.32
CA ILE A 11 6.60 7.48 -9.67
C ILE A 11 6.21 8.33 -8.45
N PRO A 12 6.70 8.01 -7.24
CA PRO A 12 6.41 8.80 -6.04
C PRO A 12 6.90 10.25 -6.19
N GLY A 13 6.18 11.17 -5.57
CA GLY A 13 6.55 12.58 -5.44
C GLY A 13 7.62 12.84 -4.39
N VAL A 14 7.75 14.12 -4.02
CA VAL A 14 8.78 14.57 -3.09
C VAL A 14 8.33 14.33 -1.64
N ASN A 15 7.03 14.43 -1.38
CA ASN A 15 6.41 14.25 -0.07
C ASN A 15 5.14 13.39 -0.15
N ILE A 16 4.51 13.16 0.99
CA ILE A 16 3.31 12.32 1.10
C ILE A 16 2.09 12.99 0.47
N GLU A 17 2.01 14.32 0.53
CA GLU A 17 0.92 15.10 -0.07
C GLU A 17 0.90 14.95 -1.60
N ASP A 18 2.06 15.01 -2.25
CA ASP A 18 2.21 14.74 -3.68
C ASP A 18 1.74 13.31 -4.03
N ASN A 19 2.05 12.33 -3.18
CA ASN A 19 1.67 10.93 -3.37
C ASN A 19 0.16 10.73 -3.22
N ILE A 20 -0.47 11.44 -2.29
CA ILE A 20 -1.92 11.47 -2.13
C ILE A 20 -2.55 12.03 -3.41
N GLU A 21 -2.17 13.24 -3.84
CA GLU A 21 -2.76 13.89 -5.00
C GLU A 21 -2.61 13.04 -6.27
N LYS A 22 -1.39 12.57 -6.55
CA LYS A 22 -1.11 11.69 -7.71
C LYS A 22 -1.89 10.38 -7.62
N GLY A 23 -1.96 9.78 -6.43
CA GLY A 23 -2.67 8.53 -6.21
C GLY A 23 -4.16 8.67 -6.46
N ILE A 24 -4.78 9.73 -5.94
CA ILE A 24 -6.20 10.03 -6.15
C ILE A 24 -6.49 10.24 -7.65
N LYS A 25 -5.66 11.02 -8.34
CA LYS A 25 -5.80 11.24 -9.79
C LYS A 25 -5.72 9.91 -10.57
N ALA A 26 -4.81 9.02 -10.18
CA ALA A 26 -4.68 7.70 -10.80
C ALA A 26 -5.89 6.79 -10.51
N CYS A 27 -6.41 6.79 -9.28
CA CYS A 27 -7.64 6.06 -8.93
C CYS A 27 -8.84 6.54 -9.76
N ARG A 28 -9.02 7.86 -9.91
CA ARG A 28 -10.08 8.43 -10.74
C ARG A 28 -9.97 7.99 -12.20
N LYS A 29 -8.75 7.99 -12.75
CA LYS A 29 -8.51 7.48 -14.11
C LYS A 29 -8.85 5.98 -14.22
N ALA A 30 -8.39 5.16 -13.27
CA ALA A 30 -8.69 3.73 -13.24
C ALA A 30 -10.20 3.44 -13.19
N LYS A 31 -10.94 4.18 -12.37
CA LYS A 31 -12.41 4.06 -12.31
C LYS A 31 -13.07 4.45 -13.64
N ALA A 32 -12.61 5.53 -14.28
CA ALA A 32 -13.12 5.94 -15.59
C ALA A 32 -12.89 4.88 -16.68
N GLU A 33 -11.82 4.09 -16.58
CA GLU A 33 -11.53 2.94 -17.44
C GLU A 33 -12.29 1.66 -17.03
N GLY A 34 -13.11 1.75 -15.98
CA GLY A 34 -14.00 0.70 -15.50
C GLY A 34 -13.34 -0.32 -14.58
N ALA A 35 -12.29 0.06 -13.85
CA ALA A 35 -11.68 -0.80 -12.84
C ALA A 35 -12.60 -1.03 -11.63
N ASP A 36 -12.57 -2.24 -11.08
CA ASP A 36 -13.21 -2.62 -9.82
C ASP A 36 -12.24 -2.50 -8.63
N ILE A 37 -10.94 -2.66 -8.89
CA ILE A 37 -9.87 -2.57 -7.90
C ILE A 37 -8.71 -1.75 -8.47
N ALA A 38 -8.19 -0.79 -7.71
CA ALA A 38 -6.91 -0.14 -7.99
C ALA A 38 -5.82 -0.63 -7.02
N LEU A 39 -4.68 -1.05 -7.57
CA LEU A 39 -3.53 -1.54 -6.80
C LEU A 39 -2.32 -0.62 -7.00
N PHE A 40 -1.83 -0.07 -5.89
CA PHE A 40 -0.69 0.84 -5.88
C PHE A 40 0.66 0.11 -6.01
N PRO A 41 1.71 0.82 -6.49
CA PRO A 41 3.08 0.37 -6.34
C PRO A 41 3.42 0.12 -4.87
N GLU A 42 4.46 -0.66 -4.62
CA GLU A 42 4.99 -0.88 -3.27
C GLU A 42 5.53 0.42 -2.67
N MET A 43 5.33 0.59 -1.35
CA MET A 43 5.82 1.73 -0.56
C MET A 43 5.35 3.09 -1.08
N TRP A 44 4.09 3.19 -1.52
CA TRP A 44 3.56 4.41 -2.16
C TRP A 44 3.61 5.65 -1.25
N SER A 45 3.43 5.50 0.06
CA SER A 45 3.42 6.64 0.99
C SER A 45 4.72 7.47 0.98
N SER A 46 5.89 6.82 0.88
CA SER A 46 7.21 7.47 0.99
C SER A 46 8.12 7.22 -0.23
N GLY A 47 7.72 6.32 -1.12
CA GLY A 47 8.61 5.77 -2.14
C GLY A 47 9.77 4.95 -1.57
N TYR A 48 10.72 4.64 -2.45
CA TYR A 48 11.90 3.81 -2.20
C TYR A 48 13.12 4.62 -1.70
N VAL A 49 12.88 5.63 -0.87
CA VAL A 49 13.96 6.42 -0.25
C VAL A 49 14.29 5.78 1.09
N PHE A 50 15.51 5.27 1.25
CA PHE A 50 15.93 4.59 2.49
C PHE A 50 17.31 5.07 2.94
N PRO A 51 17.44 6.33 3.38
CA PRO A 51 18.56 6.67 4.23
C PRO A 51 18.45 5.78 5.47
N HIS A 52 19.53 5.12 5.90
CA HIS A 52 19.55 4.31 7.13
C HIS A 52 19.48 5.20 8.39
N ASN A 53 18.73 6.30 8.32
CA ASN A 53 18.54 7.29 9.35
C ASN A 53 17.22 7.00 10.08
N ARG A 54 17.31 6.78 11.40
CA ARG A 54 16.16 6.56 12.27
C ARG A 54 15.19 7.75 12.24
N GLU A 55 15.71 8.97 12.25
CA GLU A 55 14.89 10.19 12.22
C GLU A 55 14.05 10.25 10.95
N TRP A 56 14.63 9.90 9.80
CA TRP A 56 13.89 9.85 8.53
C TRP A 56 12.78 8.80 8.57
N LEU A 57 13.03 7.62 9.13
CA LEU A 57 12.01 6.56 9.26
C LEU A 57 10.87 6.99 10.20
N GLU A 58 11.18 7.68 11.29
CA GLU A 58 10.18 8.20 12.22
C GLU A 58 9.31 9.28 11.57
N GLN A 59 9.89 10.13 10.72
CA GLN A 59 9.20 11.20 10.00
C GLN A 59 8.35 10.69 8.82
N ASN A 60 8.79 9.63 8.13
CA ASN A 60 8.17 9.14 6.89
C ASN A 60 7.31 7.88 7.07
N SER A 61 7.27 7.32 8.28
CA SER A 61 6.35 6.22 8.60
C SER A 61 4.97 6.74 8.97
N VAL A 62 3.95 6.01 8.54
CA VAL A 62 2.56 6.43 8.52
C VAL A 62 1.74 5.52 9.44
N SER A 63 0.97 6.11 10.36
CA SER A 63 0.02 5.35 11.20
C SER A 63 -1.16 4.83 10.36
N LEU A 64 -1.77 3.72 10.75
CA LEU A 64 -2.97 3.20 10.10
C LEU A 64 -4.20 4.12 10.24
N GLU A 65 -4.14 5.09 11.14
CA GLU A 65 -5.17 6.07 11.51
C GLU A 65 -4.87 7.45 10.92
N SER A 66 -3.78 7.56 10.15
CA SER A 66 -3.34 8.80 9.49
C SER A 66 -4.35 9.30 8.46
N GLU A 67 -4.23 10.58 8.12
CA GLU A 67 -4.99 11.20 7.04
C GLU A 67 -4.76 10.49 5.70
N TYR A 68 -3.51 10.08 5.40
CA TYR A 68 -3.19 9.29 4.22
C TYR A 68 -4.11 8.06 4.06
N VAL A 69 -4.25 7.26 5.11
CA VAL A 69 -5.07 6.04 5.08
C VAL A 69 -6.56 6.38 4.98
N LYS A 70 -7.01 7.41 5.71
CA LYS A 70 -8.41 7.88 5.67
C LYS A 70 -8.80 8.39 4.28
N MET A 71 -7.96 9.18 3.63
CA MET A 71 -8.23 9.71 2.29
C MET A 71 -8.42 8.59 1.26
N PHE A 72 -7.58 7.56 1.27
CA PHE A 72 -7.77 6.43 0.34
C PHE A 72 -9.02 5.60 0.64
N SER A 73 -9.43 5.52 1.91
CA SER A 73 -10.73 4.94 2.29
C SER A 73 -11.91 5.77 1.74
N GLU A 74 -11.87 7.09 1.90
CA GLU A 74 -12.92 7.99 1.39
C GLU A 74 -13.02 7.96 -0.14
N ILE A 75 -11.89 7.92 -0.83
CA ILE A 75 -11.84 7.81 -2.29
C ILE A 75 -12.37 6.46 -2.78
N ALA A 76 -12.21 5.39 -2.01
CA ALA A 76 -12.82 4.10 -2.33
C ALA A 76 -14.35 4.18 -2.33
N VAL A 77 -14.94 4.88 -1.36
CA VAL A 77 -16.38 5.18 -1.27
C VAL A 77 -16.82 6.04 -2.46
N GLU A 78 -16.11 7.14 -2.69
CA GLU A 78 -16.47 8.11 -3.73
C GLU A 78 -16.50 7.47 -5.12
N LEU A 79 -15.54 6.58 -5.40
CA LEU A 79 -15.40 5.93 -6.70
C LEU A 79 -16.18 4.63 -6.81
N ASP A 80 -16.82 4.14 -5.74
CA ASP A 80 -17.40 2.79 -5.68
C ASP A 80 -16.40 1.75 -6.23
N MET A 81 -15.17 1.77 -5.73
CA MET A 81 -14.05 0.98 -6.23
C MET A 81 -13.15 0.56 -5.07
N ALA A 82 -12.71 -0.70 -5.05
CA ALA A 82 -11.78 -1.15 -4.02
C ALA A 82 -10.38 -0.55 -4.27
N ILE A 83 -9.65 -0.24 -3.20
CA ILE A 83 -8.32 0.38 -3.29
C ILE A 83 -7.35 -0.36 -2.38
N ALA A 84 -6.29 -0.91 -2.97
CA ALA A 84 -5.16 -1.49 -2.28
C ALA A 84 -3.98 -0.52 -2.28
N VAL A 85 -3.85 0.26 -1.20
CA VAL A 85 -2.79 1.26 -1.03
C VAL A 85 -1.66 0.71 -0.15
N THR A 86 -0.41 1.05 -0.48
CA THR A 86 0.76 0.58 0.26
C THR A 86 1.44 1.72 1.02
N LEU A 87 2.03 1.41 2.17
CA LEU A 87 2.66 2.39 3.04
C LEU A 87 3.86 1.82 3.81
N LEU A 88 4.75 2.72 4.21
CA LEU A 88 5.66 2.50 5.30
C LEU A 88 4.88 2.66 6.61
N GLU A 89 4.38 1.58 7.16
CA GLU A 89 3.60 1.59 8.40
C GLU A 89 4.49 1.91 9.61
N LYS A 90 4.03 2.85 10.44
CA LYS A 90 4.63 3.15 11.74
C LYS A 90 4.35 2.02 12.71
N HIS A 91 5.40 1.37 13.20
CA HIS A 91 5.31 0.21 14.07
C HIS A 91 6.57 0.08 14.95
N GLU A 92 6.45 -0.47 16.15
CA GLU A 92 7.55 -0.69 17.11
C GLU A 92 7.94 -2.18 17.18
N PRO A 93 9.24 -2.55 17.10
CA PRO A 93 10.42 -1.69 17.22
C PRO A 93 10.91 -1.07 15.91
N LYS A 94 10.32 -1.45 14.77
CA LYS A 94 10.70 -1.00 13.43
C LYS A 94 9.47 -0.86 12.55
N PRO A 95 9.47 0.07 11.58
CA PRO A 95 8.37 0.23 10.65
C PRO A 95 8.20 -1.00 9.77
N ARG A 96 7.02 -1.13 9.16
CA ARG A 96 6.63 -2.27 8.33
C ARG A 96 6.28 -1.81 6.92
N ASN A 97 6.44 -2.70 5.95
CA ASN A 97 5.96 -2.46 4.59
C ASN A 97 4.60 -3.12 4.47
N THR A 98 3.56 -2.30 4.36
CA THR A 98 2.18 -2.74 4.56
C THR A 98 1.30 -2.34 3.38
N VAL A 99 0.36 -3.22 3.04
CA VAL A 99 -0.75 -2.92 2.15
C VAL A 99 -2.05 -2.92 2.94
N CYS A 100 -2.88 -1.91 2.68
CA CYS A 100 -4.25 -1.79 3.18
C CYS A 100 -5.20 -1.89 2.00
N LEU A 101 -6.11 -2.86 2.04
CA LEU A 101 -7.20 -2.99 1.07
C LEU A 101 -8.49 -2.47 1.68
N PHE A 102 -9.06 -1.46 1.03
CA PHE A 102 -10.40 -0.95 1.28
C PHE A 102 -11.35 -1.54 0.25
N ASP A 103 -12.53 -1.98 0.70
CA ASP A 103 -13.62 -2.28 -0.22
C ASP A 103 -14.23 -0.99 -0.81
N ARG A 104 -15.17 -1.16 -1.74
CA ARG A 104 -15.91 -0.06 -2.39
C ARG A 104 -16.73 0.82 -1.43
N HIS A 105 -16.88 0.40 -0.17
CA HIS A 105 -17.58 1.14 0.88
C HIS A 105 -16.61 1.77 1.89
N GLY A 106 -15.31 1.78 1.58
CA GLY A 106 -14.27 2.35 2.44
C GLY A 106 -13.96 1.50 3.67
N LYS A 107 -14.48 0.27 3.77
CA LYS A 107 -14.17 -0.58 4.91
C LYS A 107 -12.77 -1.18 4.73
N PRO A 108 -11.88 -1.13 5.74
CA PRO A 108 -10.64 -1.89 5.70
C PRO A 108 -10.98 -3.37 5.79
N VAL A 109 -10.81 -4.11 4.69
CA VAL A 109 -11.18 -5.52 4.60
C VAL A 109 -9.97 -6.45 4.62
N TYR A 110 -8.78 -5.95 4.32
CA TYR A 110 -7.55 -6.72 4.44
C TYR A 110 -6.34 -5.83 4.73
N ARG A 111 -5.45 -6.32 5.59
CA ARG A 111 -4.15 -5.71 5.86
C ARG A 111 -3.08 -6.79 5.81
N TYR A 112 -1.96 -6.46 5.20
CA TYR A 112 -0.81 -7.36 5.18
C TYR A 112 0.48 -6.56 5.25
N SER A 113 1.32 -6.90 6.23
CA SER A 113 2.68 -6.43 6.26
C SER A 113 3.63 -7.50 5.72
N LYS A 114 4.65 -7.07 4.98
CA LYS A 114 5.59 -7.95 4.30
C LYS A 114 6.36 -8.82 5.31
N VAL A 115 6.16 -10.14 5.21
CA VAL A 115 6.85 -11.12 6.07
C VAL A 115 8.25 -11.42 5.54
N HIS A 116 8.44 -11.50 4.22
CA HIS A 116 9.71 -11.92 3.62
C HIS A 116 10.49 -10.75 3.05
N ILE A 117 11.63 -10.43 3.66
CA ILE A 117 12.56 -9.41 3.17
C ILE A 117 13.63 -10.06 2.29
N ILE A 118 13.65 -9.71 1.00
CA ILE A 118 14.60 -10.28 0.03
C ILE A 118 16.04 -9.98 0.43
N ARG A 119 16.85 -11.04 0.51
CA ARG A 119 18.21 -11.05 1.05
C ARG A 119 19.25 -10.30 0.20
N GLN A 120 18.99 -10.03 -1.09
CA GLN A 120 19.94 -9.34 -1.98
C GLN A 120 19.94 -7.81 -1.84
N ARG A 121 18.88 -7.19 -1.31
CA ARG A 121 18.89 -5.78 -0.90
C ARG A 121 19.22 -5.71 0.59
N LYS A 122 20.51 -5.61 0.95
CA LYS A 122 20.98 -5.41 2.34
C LYS A 122 20.24 -4.26 3.08
N LEU A 123 19.69 -3.30 2.33
CA LEU A 123 18.89 -2.15 2.79
C LEU A 123 17.68 -2.52 3.66
N CYS A 124 16.79 -3.40 3.18
CA CYS A 124 15.48 -3.57 3.81
C CYS A 124 15.51 -4.34 5.13
N LYS A 125 16.47 -5.25 5.33
CA LYS A 125 16.56 -6.08 6.55
C LYS A 125 16.84 -5.26 7.82
N ASN A 126 17.57 -4.17 7.67
CA ASN A 126 17.94 -3.34 8.82
C ASN A 126 16.83 -2.35 9.18
N ILE A 127 15.95 -2.04 8.22
CA ILE A 127 14.97 -0.96 8.30
C ILE A 127 13.57 -1.46 8.64
N LEU A 128 13.15 -2.60 8.08
CA LEU A 128 11.78 -3.10 8.21
C LEU A 128 11.67 -4.24 9.21
N MET A 129 10.56 -4.26 9.97
CA MET A 129 10.16 -5.43 10.74
C MET A 129 9.45 -6.45 9.85
N MET A 130 9.78 -7.73 10.02
CA MET A 130 8.96 -8.83 9.49
C MET A 130 7.75 -9.05 10.41
N THR A 131 6.58 -9.33 9.86
CA THR A 131 5.39 -9.76 10.62
C THR A 131 5.10 -11.23 10.37
N GLU A 132 4.39 -11.92 11.26
CA GLU A 132 3.79 -13.23 10.98
C GLU A 132 2.26 -13.12 10.81
N HIS A 133 1.70 -11.93 11.02
CA HIS A 133 0.25 -11.71 10.96
C HIS A 133 -0.23 -11.53 9.52
N VAL A 134 -1.07 -12.45 9.07
CA VAL A 134 -1.79 -12.40 7.79
C VAL A 134 -3.26 -12.48 8.12
N ASP A 135 -4.04 -11.47 7.77
CA ASP A 135 -5.50 -11.56 7.89
C ASP A 135 -6.00 -12.65 6.92
N ASN A 136 -6.82 -13.59 7.37
CA ASN A 136 -7.36 -14.61 6.47
C ASN A 136 -8.45 -13.99 5.57
N PHE A 137 -8.12 -13.74 4.30
CA PHE A 137 -9.09 -13.31 3.30
C PHE A 137 -9.59 -14.50 2.49
N GLY A 138 -10.90 -14.78 2.55
CA GLY A 138 -11.56 -15.78 1.72
C GLY A 138 -11.79 -15.27 0.31
N PHE A 139 -10.78 -15.32 -0.55
CA PHE A 139 -11.00 -15.28 -2.00
C PHE A 139 -11.49 -16.66 -2.45
N ALA A 140 -12.75 -16.75 -2.90
CA ALA A 140 -13.21 -17.87 -3.70
C ALA A 140 -12.55 -17.76 -5.09
N GLY A 141 -11.28 -18.17 -5.17
CA GLY A 141 -10.47 -18.15 -6.38
C GLY A 141 -9.21 -17.29 -6.23
N MET A 142 -8.04 -17.94 -6.36
CA MET A 142 -6.68 -17.40 -6.28
C MET A 142 -6.18 -17.02 -4.88
N ILE A 143 -5.75 -18.02 -4.12
CA ILE A 143 -4.56 -17.87 -3.27
C ILE A 143 -3.36 -18.12 -4.21
N GLU A 144 -2.81 -17.06 -4.77
CA GLU A 144 -1.47 -17.09 -5.36
C GLU A 144 -0.59 -16.23 -4.48
N LYS A 145 0.47 -16.82 -3.92
CA LYS A 145 1.47 -16.10 -3.10
C LYS A 145 2.11 -15.01 -3.97
N GLN A 146 1.59 -13.79 -3.90
CA GLN A 146 2.20 -12.65 -4.58
C GLN A 146 3.44 -12.21 -3.79
N ASN A 147 4.61 -12.60 -4.30
CA ASN A 147 5.89 -12.03 -3.91
C ASN A 147 5.89 -10.55 -4.29
N THR A 148 5.80 -9.66 -3.30
CA THR A 148 5.83 -8.19 -3.46
C THR A 148 7.21 -7.66 -3.83
N CYS A 149 7.87 -8.25 -4.83
CA CYS A 149 9.06 -7.69 -5.45
C CYS A 149 9.24 -8.42 -6.78
N LEU A 150 8.78 -7.82 -7.87
CA LEU A 150 9.27 -8.21 -9.19
C LEU A 150 10.65 -7.57 -9.40
N THR A 151 11.52 -8.40 -9.96
CA THR A 151 12.96 -8.26 -10.21
C THR A 151 13.40 -6.95 -10.84
#